data_AF-A0A7J9X5N1-F1
#
_entry.id   AF-A0A7J9X5N1-F1
#
_cell.length_a   1.000
_cell.length_b   1.000
_cell.length_c   1.000
_cell.angle_alpha   90.00
_cell.angle_beta   90.00
_cell.angle_gamma   90.00
#
_symmetry.space_group_name_H-M   'P 1'
#
loop_
_entity.id
_entity.type
_entity.pdbx_description
1 polymer ?
#
loop_
_entity_poly.entity_id
_entity_poly.type
_entity_poly.pdbx_seq_one_letter_code
_entity_poly.pdbx_strand_id
1 'polypeptide(L)'
;MVRQVAASAAIPQYQFTRGVAVAAALELVSEVRSDWPDHPLRVTDLVIRALALAVDDVPEVNCRLADDHLIRRRTVDVNMLVAVGGELYNPLSTTFPDAHAPNSPRNVVGWSTLRVPTS
;
A
#
# COMPACT_ATOMS: atom_id res chain seq x y z
N MET A 1 8.99 -3.28 -22.23
CA MET A 1 9.29 -4.73 -22.10
C MET A 1 10.77 -5.03 -21.76
N VAL A 2 11.51 -4.13 -21.08
CA VAL A 2 12.94 -4.34 -20.73
C VAL A 2 13.22 -4.30 -19.20
N ARG A 3 12.32 -3.76 -18.37
CA ARG A 3 12.53 -3.69 -16.90
C ARG A 3 12.41 -5.04 -16.18
N GLN A 4 11.62 -5.98 -16.69
CA GLN A 4 11.34 -7.24 -15.99
C GLN A 4 12.53 -8.22 -16.03
N VAL A 5 13.34 -8.17 -17.10
CA VAL A 5 14.48 -9.08 -17.29
C VAL A 5 15.69 -8.66 -16.43
N ALA A 6 15.90 -7.36 -16.22
CA ALA A 6 17.03 -6.88 -15.41
C ALA A 6 16.82 -7.09 -13.89
N ALA A 7 15.60 -6.93 -13.37
CA ALA A 7 15.32 -7.08 -11.94
C ALA A 7 15.34 -8.54 -11.47
N SER A 8 14.96 -9.49 -12.34
CA SER A 8 14.85 -10.91 -12.00
C SER A 8 16.21 -11.61 -11.86
N ALA A 9 17.29 -11.07 -12.43
CA ALA A 9 18.60 -11.74 -12.44
C ALA A 9 19.48 -11.41 -11.23
N ALA A 10 19.27 -10.24 -10.58
CA ALA A 10 20.15 -9.73 -9.53
C ALA A 10 19.62 -9.94 -8.10
N ILE A 11 18.31 -10.12 -7.92
CA ILE A 11 17.68 -10.19 -6.58
C ILE A 11 17.04 -11.58 -6.39
N PRO A 12 17.53 -12.41 -5.44
CA PRO A 12 16.88 -13.65 -5.08
C PRO A 12 15.44 -13.41 -4.59
N GLN A 13 14.47 -14.14 -5.14
CA GLN A 13 13.06 -14.00 -4.78
C GLN A 13 12.58 -15.22 -4.00
N TYR A 14 12.01 -14.96 -2.83
CA TYR A 14 11.36 -15.97 -2.00
C TYR A 14 9.88 -15.62 -1.84
N GLN A 15 9.01 -16.61 -1.96
CA GLN A 15 7.56 -16.40 -1.88
C GLN A 15 7.02 -16.98 -0.58
N PHE A 16 6.25 -16.17 0.16
CA PHE A 16 5.52 -16.59 1.35
C PHE A 16 4.02 -16.49 1.08
N THR A 17 3.24 -17.40 1.64
CA THR A 17 1.78 -17.41 1.49
C THR A 17 1.12 -17.67 2.84
N ARG A 18 0.12 -16.86 3.17
CA ARG A 18 -0.70 -17.01 4.37
C ARG A 18 -2.13 -16.61 4.06
N GLY A 19 -3.09 -17.39 4.55
CA GLY A 19 -4.51 -17.03 4.52
C GLY A 19 -4.84 -15.95 5.54
N VAL A 20 -5.68 -14.99 5.16
CA VAL A 20 -6.16 -13.92 6.03
C VAL A 20 -7.69 -13.94 6.04
N ALA A 21 -8.29 -13.96 7.23
CA ALA A 21 -9.73 -13.86 7.37
C ALA A 21 -10.16 -12.40 7.15
N VAL A 22 -11.13 -12.17 6.26
CA VAL A 22 -11.57 -10.82 5.84
C VAL A 22 -13.00 -10.48 6.26
N ALA A 23 -13.68 -11.38 6.98
CA ALA A 23 -15.09 -11.21 7.35
C ALA A 23 -15.35 -9.89 8.10
N ALA A 24 -14.57 -9.61 9.15
CA ALA A 24 -14.69 -8.37 9.93
C ALA A 24 -14.39 -7.11 9.10
N ALA A 25 -13.46 -7.19 8.15
CA ALA A 25 -13.15 -6.06 7.27
C ALA A 25 -14.30 -5.76 6.30
N LEU A 26 -14.98 -6.80 5.79
CA LEU A 26 -16.14 -6.64 4.93
C LEU A 26 -17.34 -6.06 5.69
N GLU A 27 -17.56 -6.51 6.92
CA GLU A 27 -18.60 -5.99 7.81
C GLU A 27 -18.40 -4.50 8.10
N LEU A 28 -17.18 -4.10 8.49
CA LEU A 28 -16.82 -2.70 8.71
C LEU A 28 -17.07 -1.83 7.46
N VAL A 29 -16.66 -2.30 6.28
CA VAL A 29 -16.89 -1.56 5.03
C VAL A 29 -18.39 -1.42 4.76
N SER A 30 -19.19 -2.44 5.06
CA SER A 30 -20.64 -2.39 4.89
C SER A 30 -21.29 -1.38 5.85
N GLU A 31 -20.91 -1.40 7.12
CA GLU A 31 -21.40 -0.49 8.15
C GLU A 31 -21.07 0.97 7.79
N VAL A 32 -19.80 1.26 7.49
CA VAL A 32 -19.36 2.62 7.14
C VAL A 32 -20.06 3.14 5.88
N ARG A 33 -20.27 2.28 4.88
CA ARG A 33 -20.98 2.67 3.66
C ARG A 33 -22.48 2.88 3.87
N SER A 34 -23.08 2.21 4.87
CA SER A 34 -24.46 2.42 5.26
C SER A 34 -24.63 3.80 5.90
N ASP A 35 -23.71 4.15 6.80
CA ASP A 35 -23.75 5.42 7.54
C ASP A 35 -23.27 6.61 6.69
N TRP A 36 -22.35 6.37 5.75
CA TRP A 36 -21.71 7.37 4.91
C TRP A 36 -21.71 6.91 3.44
N PRO A 37 -22.88 6.92 2.77
CA PRO A 37 -23.01 6.42 1.40
C PRO A 37 -22.15 7.18 0.38
N ASP A 38 -21.85 8.44 0.65
CA ASP A 38 -20.97 9.28 -0.17
C ASP A 38 -19.47 8.98 0.04
N HIS A 39 -19.11 8.13 1.02
CA HIS A 39 -17.74 7.76 1.30
C HIS A 39 -17.31 6.51 0.52
N PRO A 40 -16.33 6.60 -0.39
CA PRO A 40 -15.91 5.49 -1.23
C PRO A 40 -14.94 4.54 -0.50
N LEU A 41 -15.27 4.07 0.71
CA LEU A 41 -14.41 3.12 1.43
C LEU A 41 -14.46 1.72 0.78
N ARG A 42 -13.31 1.14 0.48
CA ARG A 42 -13.15 -0.19 -0.12
C ARG A 42 -12.24 -1.06 0.74
N VAL A 43 -12.34 -2.38 0.54
CA VAL A 43 -11.43 -3.35 1.18
C VAL A 43 -9.97 -3.07 0.83
N THR A 44 -9.69 -2.62 -0.40
CA THR A 44 -8.34 -2.24 -0.83
C THR A 44 -7.75 -1.13 0.04
N ASP A 45 -8.56 -0.16 0.48
CA ASP A 45 -8.10 0.93 1.35
C ASP A 45 -7.69 0.39 2.72
N LEU A 46 -8.43 -0.59 3.25
CA LEU A 46 -8.08 -1.29 4.48
C LEU A 46 -6.79 -2.10 4.32
N VAL A 47 -6.60 -2.77 3.18
CA VAL A 47 -5.37 -3.52 2.89
C VAL A 47 -4.16 -2.59 2.77
N ILE A 48 -4.29 -1.47 2.08
CA ILE A 48 -3.22 -0.46 1.96
C ILE A 48 -2.85 0.09 3.34
N ARG A 49 -3.86 0.39 4.18
CA ARG A 49 -3.64 0.87 5.55
C ARG A 49 -2.94 -0.20 6.40
N ALA A 50 -3.40 -1.45 6.35
CA ALA A 50 -2.81 -2.55 7.11
C ALA A 50 -1.37 -2.82 6.68
N LEU A 51 -1.07 -2.73 5.38
CA LEU A 51 0.30 -2.84 4.86
C LEU A 51 1.19 -1.74 5.43
N ALA A 52 0.71 -0.49 5.43
CA ALA A 52 1.49 0.62 5.97
C ALA A 52 1.81 0.45 7.46
N LEU A 53 0.83 -0.01 8.25
CA LEU A 53 1.03 -0.31 9.67
C LEU A 53 2.00 -1.49 9.89
N ALA A 54 1.88 -2.56 9.10
CA ALA A 54 2.76 -3.72 9.24
C ALA A 54 4.22 -3.38 8.87
N VAL A 55 4.43 -2.49 7.92
CA VAL A 55 5.76 -1.99 7.54
C VAL A 55 6.34 -1.06 8.61
N ASP A 56 5.49 -0.30 9.30
CA ASP A 56 5.88 0.51 10.47
C ASP A 56 6.32 -0.38 11.64
N ASP A 57 5.61 -1.48 11.90
CA ASP A 57 5.95 -2.46 12.94
C ASP A 57 7.29 -3.19 12.68
N VAL A 58 7.70 -3.33 11.41
CA VAL A 58 8.94 -4.01 11.00
C VAL A 58 9.72 -3.13 10.01
N PRO A 59 10.36 -2.04 10.47
CA PRO A 59 10.94 -1.03 9.59
C PRO A 59 12.13 -1.53 8.77
N GLU A 60 12.74 -2.67 9.11
CA GLU A 60 13.81 -3.27 8.33
C GLU A 60 13.37 -3.65 6.91
N VAL A 61 12.08 -3.95 6.71
CA VAL A 61 11.54 -4.32 5.40
C VAL A 61 11.35 -3.10 4.48
N ASN A 62 11.28 -1.89 5.03
CA ASN A 62 11.13 -0.65 4.27
C ASN A 62 12.48 -0.09 3.82
N CYS A 63 13.23 -0.88 3.06
CA CYS A 63 14.53 -0.47 2.56
C CYS A 63 14.69 -0.73 1.07
N ARG A 64 15.67 -0.04 0.47
CA ARG A 64 16.16 -0.34 -0.88
C ARG A 64 17.66 -0.58 -0.84
N LEU A 65 18.13 -1.46 -1.70
CA LEU A 65 19.55 -1.60 -1.99
C LEU A 65 19.95 -0.46 -2.95
N ALA A 66 20.94 0.32 -2.54
CA ALA A 66 21.58 1.34 -3.37
C ALA A 66 23.08 1.06 -3.34
N ASP A 67 23.63 0.73 -4.51
CA ASP A 67 25.02 0.30 -4.65
C ASP A 67 25.34 -0.84 -3.64
N ASP A 68 26.19 -0.59 -2.65
CA ASP A 68 26.60 -1.56 -1.63
C ASP A 68 25.99 -1.33 -0.23
N HIS A 69 24.93 -0.51 -0.11
CA HIS A 69 24.29 -0.23 1.18
C HIS A 69 22.77 -0.23 1.13
N LEU A 70 22.16 -0.53 2.28
CA LEU A 70 20.70 -0.49 2.46
C LEU A 70 20.27 0.88 2.94
N ILE A 71 19.37 1.53 2.19
CA ILE A 71 18.74 2.79 2.57
C ILE A 71 17.35 2.48 3.12
N ARG A 72 17.15 2.71 4.43
CA ARG A 72 15.85 2.59 5.10
C ARG A 72 15.04 3.89 4.97
N ARG A 73 13.73 3.78 4.76
CA ARG A 73 12.81 4.93 4.71
C ARG A 73 12.02 5.04 6.00
N ARG A 74 11.79 6.27 6.47
CA ARG A 74 10.95 6.57 7.64
C ARG A 74 9.47 6.69 7.29
N THR A 75 9.16 7.08 6.05
CA THR A 75 7.79 7.11 5.53
C THR A 75 7.50 5.81 4.79
N VAL A 76 6.23 5.39 4.79
CA VAL A 76 5.79 4.24 4.01
C VAL A 76 5.07 4.74 2.76
N ASP A 77 5.63 4.43 1.59
CA ASP A 77 5.05 4.78 0.30
C ASP A 77 4.46 3.51 -0.33
N VAL A 78 3.13 3.44 -0.45
CA VAL A 78 2.42 2.32 -1.08
C VAL A 78 1.98 2.70 -2.48
N ASN A 79 2.43 1.93 -3.48
CA ASN A 79 2.07 2.11 -4.88
C ASN A 79 1.03 1.06 -5.31
N MET A 80 0.02 1.48 -6.06
CA MET A 80 -1.02 0.59 -6.57
C MET A 80 -1.01 0.56 -8.10
N LEU A 81 -0.74 -0.63 -8.64
CA LEU A 81 -0.88 -0.90 -10.07
C LEU A 81 -2.36 -1.14 -10.42
N VAL A 82 -2.80 -0.52 -11.51
CA VAL A 82 -4.15 -0.68 -12.05
C VAL A 82 -4.05 -1.16 -13.49
N ALA A 83 -4.85 -2.16 -13.85
CA ALA A 83 -4.97 -2.62 -15.22
C ALA A 83 -6.03 -1.78 -15.94
N VAL A 84 -5.63 -1.06 -16.99
CA VAL A 84 -6.51 -0.28 -17.87
C VAL A 84 -6.31 -0.77 -19.30
N GLY A 85 -7.37 -1.27 -19.94
CA GLY A 85 -7.28 -1.76 -21.32
C GLY A 85 -6.27 -2.90 -21.56
N GLY A 86 -5.92 -3.66 -20.51
CA GLY A 86 -4.92 -4.73 -20.59
C GLY A 86 -3.47 -4.28 -20.31
N GLU A 87 -3.23 -2.98 -20.15
CA GLU A 87 -1.92 -2.44 -19.76
C GLU A 87 -1.87 -2.15 -18.25
N LEU A 88 -0.71 -2.39 -17.64
CA LEU A 88 -0.46 -2.05 -16.24
C LEU A 88 0.03 -0.61 -16.14
N TYR A 89 -0.72 0.21 -15.41
CA TYR A 89 -0.39 1.58 -15.10
C TYR A 89 -0.18 1.73 -13.58
N ASN A 90 0.77 2.56 -13.16
CA ASN A 90 0.96 2.91 -11.75
C ASN A 90 0.49 4.35 -11.49
N PRO A 91 -0.83 4.60 -11.41
CA PRO A 91 -1.39 5.94 -11.25
C PRO A 91 -1.16 6.53 -9.85
N LEU A 92 -0.95 5.68 -8.83
CA LEU A 92 -1.28 6.02 -7.45
C LEU A 92 -0.15 5.65 -6.49
N SER A 93 0.33 6.65 -5.75
CA SER A 93 1.22 6.50 -4.60
C SER A 93 0.59 7.16 -3.37
N THR A 94 0.44 6.42 -2.28
CA THR A 94 0.02 6.99 -0.97
C THR A 94 1.19 6.94 0.00
N THR A 95 1.50 8.09 0.61
CA THR A 95 2.56 8.22 1.62
C THR A 95 1.94 8.28 3.01
N PHE A 96 2.41 7.40 3.90
CA PHE A 96 2.08 7.41 5.31
C PHE A 96 3.27 7.98 6.10
N PRO A 97 3.02 8.92 7.04
CA PRO A 97 4.06 9.44 7.90
C PRO A 97 4.55 8.36 8.87
N ASP A 98 5.78 8.52 9.36
CA ASP A 98 6.39 7.70 10.41
C ASP A 98 5.47 7.64 11.63
N ALA A 99 4.96 6.47 12.01
CA ALA A 99 3.98 6.37 13.10
C ALA A 99 4.63 6.39 14.49
N HIS A 100 5.96 6.37 14.57
CA HIS A 100 6.74 6.52 15.81
C HIS A 100 7.24 7.95 16.05
N ALA A 101 7.01 8.88 15.11
CA ALA A 101 7.35 10.29 15.34
C ALA A 101 6.49 10.88 16.49
N PRO A 102 7.06 11.70 17.39
CA PRO A 102 6.45 12.11 18.66
C PRO A 102 5.11 12.86 18.55
N ASN A 103 4.73 13.32 17.36
CA ASN A 103 3.45 13.98 17.07
C ASN A 103 2.78 13.43 15.79
N SER A 104 3.05 12.17 15.42
CA SER A 104 2.48 11.60 14.21
C SER A 104 1.00 11.24 14.44
N PRO A 105 0.06 11.85 13.72
CA PRO A 105 -1.31 11.42 13.79
C PRO A 105 -1.41 10.04 13.13
N ARG A 106 -1.38 8.96 13.92
CA ARG A 106 -1.67 7.58 13.46
C ARG A 106 -3.00 7.49 12.74
N ASN A 107 -3.85 8.53 12.82
CA ASN A 107 -5.21 8.64 12.30
C ASN A 107 -5.38 9.59 11.09
N VAL A 108 -4.40 10.41 10.67
CA VAL A 108 -4.60 11.35 9.54
C VAL A 108 -4.01 10.79 8.25
N VAL A 109 -4.90 10.41 7.33
CA VAL A 109 -4.55 10.11 5.93
C VAL A 109 -5.39 11.04 5.08
N GLY A 110 -4.76 11.86 4.25
CA GLY A 110 -5.45 12.66 3.26
C GLY A 110 -6.05 11.76 2.19
N TRP A 111 -7.35 11.47 2.27
CA TRP A 111 -8.06 10.57 1.35
C TRP A 111 -8.34 11.17 -0.05
N SER A 112 -7.51 12.09 -0.55
CA SER A 112 -7.86 12.91 -1.71
C SER A 112 -7.50 12.35 -3.09
N THR A 113 -6.96 11.13 -3.22
CA THR A 113 -6.43 10.67 -4.52
C THR A 113 -7.06 9.40 -5.10
N LEU A 114 -8.02 8.75 -4.45
CA LEU A 114 -8.63 7.54 -4.99
C LEU A 114 -9.72 7.85 -6.04
N ARG A 115 -9.33 8.36 -7.21
CA ARG A 115 -10.15 8.32 -8.43
C ARG A 115 -9.37 7.64 -9.54
N VAL A 116 -9.74 6.39 -9.83
CA VAL A 116 -9.37 5.77 -11.10
C VAL A 116 -10.15 6.53 -12.18
N PRO A 117 -9.50 7.10 -13.21
CA PRO A 117 -10.22 7.70 -14.32
C PRO A 117 -11.06 6.61 -14.99
N THR A 118 -12.38 6.71 -14.86
CA THR A 118 -13.31 5.99 -15.71
C THR A 118 -13.24 6.62 -17.10
N SER A 119 -12.84 5.82 -18.09
CA SER A 119 -13.03 6.10 -19.51
C SER A 119 -14.50 6.31 -19.85
#